data_AF-A0A672T7B5-F1
#
_entry.id   AF-A0A672T7B5-F1
#
_cell.length_a   1.000
_cell.length_b   1.000
_cell.length_c   1.000
_cell.angle_alpha   90.00
_cell.angle_beta   90.00
_cell.angle_gamma   90.00
#
_symmetry.space_group_name_H-M   'P 1'
#
loop_
_entity.id
_entity.type
_entity.pdbx_description
1 polymer ?
#
loop_
_entity_poly.entity_id
_entity_poly.type
_entity_poly.pdbx_seq_one_letter_code
_entity_poly.pdbx_strand_id
1 'polypeptide(L)' 'MSKIEKMSILGVRSFGVEDKDKQVISFFSPLTVLVGPNGAGKTVCILLRCLTGVMQ' A
#
# COMPACT_ATOMS: atom_id res chain seq x y z
N MET A 1 -4.98 5.27 -19.79
CA MET A 1 -3.85 4.69 -19.03
C MET A 1 -4.22 4.79 -17.56
N SER A 2 -4.40 3.65 -16.88
CA SER A 2 -4.94 3.63 -15.52
C SER A 2 -3.85 3.94 -14.50
N LYS A 3 -4.12 4.83 -13.54
CA LYS A 3 -3.21 5.19 -12.45
C LYS A 3 -3.87 4.89 -11.12
N ILE A 4 -3.14 4.33 -10.17
CA ILE A 4 -3.60 4.23 -8.78
C ILE A 4 -3.20 5.53 -8.08
N GLU A 5 -4.18 6.29 -7.58
CA GLU A 5 -3.91 7.49 -6.79
C GLU A 5 -3.86 7.20 -5.29
N LYS A 6 -4.73 6.31 -4.81
CA LYS A 6 -4.84 5.94 -3.40
C LYS A 6 -5.17 4.47 -3.24
N MET A 7 -4.70 3.90 -2.14
CA MET A 7 -4.98 2.54 -1.74
C MET A 7 -5.19 2.48 -0.23
N SER A 8 -6.29 1.88 0.21
CA SER A 8 -6.55 1.59 1.61
C SER A 8 -6.28 0.12 1.91
N ILE A 9 -5.58 -0.14 3.02
CA ILE A 9 -5.27 -1.48 3.52
C ILE A 9 -5.86 -1.61 4.92
N LEU A 10 -6.62 -2.68 5.14
CA LEU A 10 -7.25 -3.03 6.41
C LEU A 10 -7.31 -4.55 6.51
N GLY A 11 -6.92 -5.11 7.66
CA GLY A 11 -7.04 -6.55 7.94
C GLY A 11 -6.10 -7.44 7.11
N VAL A 12 -4.98 -6.92 6.62
CA VAL A 12 -4.02 -7.68 5.79
C VAL A 12 -2.71 -7.88 6.52
N ARG A 13 -2.36 -9.13 6.85
CA ARG A 13 -1.13 -9.50 7.57
C ARG A 13 -0.87 -8.65 8.83
N SER A 14 0.08 -7.71 8.74
CA SER A 14 0.52 -6.83 9.83
C SER A 14 -0.38 -5.61 10.01
N PHE A 15 -1.37 -5.41 9.14
CA PHE A 15 -2.38 -4.36 9.27
C PHE A 15 -3.58 -4.92 10.04
N GLY A 16 -3.90 -4.28 11.17
CA GLY A 16 -5.01 -4.67 12.04
C GLY A 16 -6.38 -4.60 11.34
N VAL A 17 -7.39 -5.20 11.97
CA VAL A 17 -8.77 -5.29 11.45
C VAL A 17 -9.66 -4.13 11.93
N GLU A 18 -9.22 -3.35 12.92
CA GLU A 18 -9.96 -2.19 13.41
C GLU A 18 -9.82 -1.00 12.46
N ASP A 19 -10.84 -0.14 12.37
CA ASP A 19 -10.80 1.09 11.55
C ASP A 19 -9.63 2.02 11.92
N LYS A 20 -9.16 1.93 13.18
CA LYS A 20 -7.99 2.67 13.68
C LYS A 20 -6.68 2.23 13.00
N ASP A 21 -6.61 0.97 12.57
CA ASP A 21 -5.45 0.37 11.90
C ASP A 21 -5.53 0.48 10.38
N LYS A 22 -6.56 1.16 9.85
CA LYS A 22 -6.73 1.41 8.43
C LYS A 22 -5.61 2.30 7.92
N GLN A 23 -4.79 1.76 7.03
CA GLN A 23 -3.70 2.51 6.43
C GLN A 23 -4.08 2.95 5.02
N VAL A 24 -3.96 4.25 4.75
CA VAL A 24 -4.21 4.82 3.43
C VAL A 24 -2.90 5.32 2.84
N ILE A 25 -2.55 4.77 1.68
CA ILE A 25 -1.33 5.11 0.94
C ILE A 25 -1.73 5.93 -0.27
N SER A 26 -1.08 7.08 -0.44
CA SER A 26 -1.21 7.89 -1.65
C SER A 26 -0.03 7.63 -2.57
N PHE A 27 -0.30 7.38 -3.84
CA PHE A 27 0.72 7.14 -4.85
C PHE A 27 0.91 8.37 -5.72
N PHE A 28 2.18 8.70 -5.94
CA PHE A 28 2.62 9.83 -6.75
C PHE A 28 3.31 9.30 -8.02
N SER A 29 3.12 10.02 -9.13
CA SER A 29 3.74 9.77 -10.42
C SER A 29 4.87 10.78 -10.64
N PRO A 30 6.04 10.38 -11.17
CA PRO A 30 6.36 9.05 -11.71
C PRO A 30 6.80 8.02 -10.66
N LEU A 31 7.14 8.44 -9.44
CA LEU A 31 7.71 7.57 -8.41
C LEU A 31 7.07 7.82 -7.05
N THR A 32 6.77 6.72 -6.34
CA THR A 32 6.40 6.74 -4.92
C THR A 32 7.41 5.93 -4.13
N VAL A 33 7.95 6.49 -3.06
CA VAL A 33 8.92 5.80 -2.20
C VAL A 33 8.26 5.45 -0.86
N LEU A 34 8.30 4.18 -0.47
CA LEU A 34 7.80 3.70 0.82
C LEU A 34 8.97 3.49 1.77
N VAL A 35 9.06 4.32 2.81
CA VAL A 35 10.10 4.25 3.85
C VAL A 35 9.48 3.94 5.22
N GLY A 36 10.28 3.39 6.13
CA GLY A 36 9.84 3.07 7.49
C GLY A 36 10.66 1.93 8.11
N PRO A 37 10.43 1.61 9.39
CA PRO A 37 11.14 0.54 10.08
C PRO A 37 10.81 -0.86 9.53
N ASN A 38 11.62 -1.85 9.88
CA ASN A 38 11.34 -3.25 9.56
C ASN A 38 10.05 -3.69 10.27
N GLY A 39 9.19 -4.43 9.55
CA GLY A 39 7.87 -4.81 10.07
C GLY A 39 6.74 -3.80 9.81
N ALA A 40 7.03 -2.60 9.29
CA ALA A 40 6.00 -1.58 8.97
C ALA A 40 5.05 -1.93 7.80
N GLY A 41 5.08 -3.16 7.27
CA GLY A 41 4.18 -3.59 6.19
C GLY A 41 4.55 -3.13 4.78
N LYS A 42 5.72 -2.48 4.56
CA LYS A 42 6.16 -2.00 3.22
C LYS A 42 6.06 -3.06 2.11
N THR A 43 6.53 -4.28 2.40
CA THR A 43 6.48 -5.42 1.46
C THR A 43 5.06 -5.82 1.12
N VAL A 44 4.13 -5.72 2.09
CA VAL A 44 2.71 -6.03 1.88
C VAL A 44 2.09 -5.01 0.94
N CYS A 45 2.39 -3.72 1.10
CA CYS A 45 1.91 -2.66 0.21
C CYS A 45 2.38 -2.85 -1.24
N ILE A 46 3.67 -3.15 -1.43
CA ILE A 46 4.26 -3.38 -2.76
C ILE A 46 3.63 -4.62 -3.42
N LEU A 47 3.50 -5.71 -2.66
CA LEU A 47 2.90 -6.94 -3.15
C LEU A 47 1.44 -6.74 -3.56
N LEU A 48 0.64 -6.05 -2.74
CA LEU A 48 -0.76 -5.78 -3.08
C LEU A 48 -0.87 -4.91 -4.34
N ARG A 49 0.01 -3.91 -4.51
CA ARG A 49 0.04 -3.11 -5.73
C ARG A 49 0.35 -3.96 -6.97
N CYS A 50 1.30 -4.89 -6.88
CA CYS A 50 1.56 -5.84 -7.96
C CYS A 50 0.35 -6.75 -8.26
N LEU A 51 -0.34 -7.26 -7.23
CA LEU A 51 -1.53 -8.11 -7.39
C LEU A 51 -2.69 -7.37 -8.07
N THR A 52 -2.83 -6.07 -7.83
CA THR A 52 -3.84 -5.24 -8.51
C THR A 52 -3.54 -4.98 -9.99
N GLY A 53 -2.43 -5.51 -10.53
CA GLY A 53 -2.12 -5.49 -11.96
C GLY A 53 -1.69 -4.14 -12.52
N VAL A 54 -1.53 -3.11 -11.68
CA VAL A 54 -1.02 -1.80 -12.08
C VAL A 54 0.48 -1.74 -11.83
N MET A 55 1.20 -2.59 -12.57
CA MET A 55 2.64 -2.49 -12.76
C MET A 55 2.88 -1.71 -14.06
N GLN A 56 2.91 -0.39 -13.96
CA GLN A 56 3.48 0.48 -14.99
C GLN A 56 4.60 1.31 -14.37
#